data_AF-A0A8I2AFA1-F1
#
_entry.id   AF-A0A8I2AFA1-F1
#
_cell.length_a   1.000
_cell.length_b   1.000
_cell.length_c   1.000
_cell.angle_alpha   90.00
_cell.angle_beta   90.00
_cell.angle_gamma   90.00
#
_symmetry.space_group_name_H-M   'P 1'
#
loop_
_entity.id
_entity.type
_entity.pdbx_description
1 polymer ?
#
loop_
_entity_poly.entity_id
_entity_poly.type
_entity_poly.pdbx_seq_one_letter_code
_entity_poly.pdbx_strand_id
1 'polypeptide(L)'
;MTNEFKHYLRKLIILSVFLAILGTILKFVLPKGIITPAMPFILIFFMAHTLVYNNMAVNMIHQNPKKFVNFYMLSTVGRLILFVLLLVLYAFLVPKDFKAFTVCFFIFYLIYTFFELSTLLPQLRKKKP
;
A
#
# COMPACT_ATOMS: atom_id res chain seq x y z
N MET A 1 15.07 -10.67 -13.92
CA MET A 1 13.78 -10.54 -13.16
C MET A 1 13.13 -11.91 -13.08
N THR A 2 12.98 -12.47 -11.90
CA THR A 2 12.32 -13.78 -11.69
C THR A 2 10.85 -13.72 -12.13
N ASN A 3 10.31 -14.83 -12.64
CA ASN A 3 8.92 -14.89 -13.12
C ASN A 3 7.89 -14.52 -12.04
N GLU A 4 8.19 -14.85 -10.77
CA GLU A 4 7.39 -14.48 -9.60
C GLU A 4 7.28 -12.96 -9.41
N PHE A 5 8.38 -12.22 -9.58
CA PHE A 5 8.39 -10.76 -9.46
C PHE A 5 7.58 -10.09 -10.58
N LYS A 6 7.69 -10.58 -11.82
CA LYS A 6 6.90 -10.07 -12.95
C LYS A 6 5.40 -10.29 -12.73
N HIS A 7 5.01 -11.45 -12.22
CA HIS A 7 3.59 -11.75 -11.92
C HIS A 7 3.04 -10.87 -10.80
N TYR A 8 3.85 -10.64 -9.75
CA TYR A 8 3.51 -9.71 -8.67
C TYR A 8 3.31 -8.28 -9.20
N LEU A 9 4.29 -7.77 -9.97
CA LEU A 9 4.24 -6.43 -10.52
C LEU A 9 3.03 -6.22 -11.43
N ARG A 10 2.68 -7.23 -12.26
CA ARG A 10 1.47 -7.20 -13.08
C ARG A 10 0.21 -7.07 -12.23
N LYS A 11 0.06 -7.85 -11.16
CA LYS A 11 -1.10 -7.76 -10.25
C LYS A 11 -1.17 -6.40 -9.56
N LEU A 12 -0.03 -5.88 -9.11
CA LEU A 12 0.07 -4.56 -8.48
C LEU A 12 -0.36 -3.45 -9.44
N ILE A 13 0.12 -3.49 -10.69
CA ILE A 13 -0.25 -2.51 -11.72
C ILE A 13 -1.74 -2.61 -12.04
N ILE A 14 -2.29 -3.82 -12.23
CA ILE A 14 -3.72 -4.01 -12.49
C ILE A 14 -4.57 -3.44 -11.34
N LEU A 15 -4.21 -3.73 -10.09
CA LEU A 15 -4.90 -3.17 -8.92
C LEU A 15 -4.81 -1.64 -8.90
N SER A 16 -3.62 -1.09 -9.14
CA SER A 16 -3.37 0.35 -9.11
C SER A 16 -4.16 1.08 -10.22
N VAL A 17 -4.16 0.53 -11.44
CA VAL A 17 -4.93 1.07 -12.57
C VAL A 17 -6.43 0.98 -12.29
N PHE A 18 -6.90 -0.15 -11.75
CA PHE A 18 -8.30 -0.31 -11.35
C PHE A 18 -8.72 0.74 -10.31
N LEU A 19 -7.92 0.95 -9.26
CA LEU A 19 -8.19 1.97 -8.24
C LEU A 19 -8.12 3.40 -8.80
N ALA A 20 -7.23 3.67 -9.75
CA ALA A 20 -7.14 4.97 -10.41
C ALA A 20 -8.41 5.28 -11.22
N ILE A 21 -8.90 4.30 -11.99
CA ILE A 21 -10.15 4.41 -12.75
C ILE A 21 -11.33 4.58 -11.79
N LEU A 22 -11.43 3.71 -10.79
CA LEU A 22 -12.53 3.73 -9.82
C LEU A 22 -12.59 5.06 -9.06
N GLY A 23 -11.46 5.57 -8.56
CA GLY A 23 -11.46 6.85 -7.86
C GLY A 23 -11.69 8.05 -8.77
N THR A 24 -11.31 7.97 -10.06
CA THR A 24 -11.68 9.00 -11.04
C THR A 24 -13.18 9.01 -11.28
N ILE A 25 -13.81 7.84 -11.47
CA ILE A 25 -15.27 7.73 -11.63
C ILE A 25 -15.97 8.24 -10.37
N LEU A 26 -15.54 7.81 -9.18
CA LEU A 26 -16.12 8.27 -7.92
C LEU A 26 -15.98 9.79 -7.73
N LYS A 27 -14.94 10.42 -8.26
CA LYS A 27 -14.76 11.88 -8.21
C LYS A 27 -15.83 12.62 -9.03
N PHE A 28 -16.33 12.01 -10.11
CA PHE A 28 -17.43 12.57 -10.92
C PHE A 28 -18.80 12.31 -10.31
N VAL A 29 -18.97 11.20 -9.59
CA VAL A 29 -20.27 10.79 -9.00
C VAL A 29 -20.49 11.43 -7.62
N LEU A 30 -19.44 11.60 -6.82
CA LEU A 30 -19.55 12.11 -5.46
C LEU A 30 -19.50 13.64 -5.39
N PRO A 31 -20.16 14.26 -4.37
CA PRO A 31 -20.03 15.68 -4.08
C PRO A 31 -18.58 16.16 -3.95
N LYS A 32 -18.33 17.40 -4.36
CA LYS A 32 -17.03 18.06 -4.22
C LYS A 32 -16.61 18.07 -2.74
N GLY A 33 -15.37 17.65 -2.46
CA GLY A 33 -14.80 17.61 -1.11
C GLY A 33 -14.84 16.24 -0.42
N ILE A 34 -15.41 15.20 -1.03
CA ILE A 34 -15.29 13.82 -0.51
C ILE A 34 -14.00 13.15 -0.98
N ILE A 35 -13.62 13.38 -2.25
CA ILE A 35 -12.35 12.86 -2.79
C ILE A 35 -11.30 13.97 -2.77
N THR A 36 -10.18 13.68 -2.12
CA THR A 36 -9.02 14.57 -2.10
C THR A 36 -8.43 14.73 -3.51
N PRO A 37 -8.04 15.96 -3.92
CA PRO A 37 -7.27 16.16 -5.14
C PRO A 37 -5.90 15.47 -5.08
N ALA A 38 -5.38 15.13 -3.90
CA ALA A 38 -4.10 14.46 -3.73
C ALA A 38 -4.17 12.93 -3.94
N MET A 39 -5.33 12.38 -4.32
CA MET A 39 -5.53 10.94 -4.52
C MET A 39 -4.49 10.28 -5.45
N PRO A 40 -4.08 10.87 -6.59
CA PRO A 40 -3.05 10.28 -7.45
C PRO A 40 -1.71 10.10 -6.72
N PHE A 41 -1.35 11.05 -5.85
CA PHE A 41 -0.12 10.97 -5.05
C PHE A 41 -0.22 9.87 -3.99
N ILE A 42 -1.37 9.72 -3.34
CA ILE A 42 -1.64 8.61 -2.41
C ILE A 42 -1.45 7.26 -3.12
N LEU A 43 -2.01 7.13 -4.33
CA LEU A 43 -1.94 5.90 -5.11
C LEU A 43 -0.50 5.54 -5.49
N ILE A 44 0.27 6.50 -5.99
CA ILE A 44 1.69 6.31 -6.33
C ILE A 44 2.49 5.94 -5.09
N PHE A 45 2.23 6.62 -3.97
CA PHE A 45 2.89 6.36 -2.70
C PHE A 45 2.66 4.92 -2.22
N PHE A 46 1.40 4.45 -2.19
CA PHE A 46 1.09 3.09 -1.78
C PHE A 46 1.67 2.05 -2.75
N MET A 47 1.61 2.31 -4.06
CA MET A 47 2.21 1.44 -5.06
C MET A 47 3.73 1.29 -4.84
N ALA A 48 4.44 2.40 -4.62
CA ALA A 48 5.87 2.39 -4.36
C ALA A 48 6.21 1.69 -3.03
N HIS A 49 5.49 2.02 -1.96
CA HIS A 49 5.66 1.41 -0.65
C HIS A 49 5.47 -0.11 -0.70
N THR A 50 4.37 -0.58 -1.31
CA THR A 50 4.06 -2.01 -1.44
C THR A 50 5.08 -2.76 -2.30
N LEU A 51 5.61 -2.13 -3.35
CA LEU A 51 6.68 -2.71 -4.17
C LEU A 51 7.98 -2.90 -3.38
N VAL A 52 8.42 -1.86 -2.66
CA VAL A 52 9.63 -1.91 -1.82
C VAL A 52 9.46 -2.96 -0.74
N TYR A 53 8.32 -2.95 -0.05
CA TYR A 53 8.04 -3.89 1.02
C TYR A 53 8.06 -5.34 0.52
N ASN A 54 7.40 -5.65 -0.59
CA ASN A 54 7.39 -7.01 -1.12
C ASN A 54 8.79 -7.50 -1.50
N ASN A 55 9.63 -6.64 -2.08
CA ASN A 55 11.01 -7.01 -2.42
C ASN A 55 11.83 -7.34 -1.16
N MET A 56 11.71 -6.51 -0.11
CA MET A 56 12.38 -6.77 1.16
C MET A 56 11.85 -8.04 1.84
N ALA A 57 10.52 -8.21 1.85
CA ALA A 57 9.85 -9.35 2.47
C ALA A 57 10.24 -10.68 1.81
N VAL A 58 10.21 -10.75 0.48
CA VAL A 58 10.62 -11.93 -0.30
C VAL A 58 12.09 -12.29 -0.01
N ASN A 59 12.99 -11.30 -0.02
CA ASN A 59 14.40 -11.53 0.30
C ASN A 59 14.58 -12.10 1.71
N MET A 60 13.86 -11.58 2.71
CA MET A 60 13.91 -12.09 4.09
C MET A 60 13.35 -13.51 4.21
N ILE A 61 12.27 -13.83 3.50
CA ILE A 61 11.70 -15.20 3.44
C ILE A 61 12.73 -16.16 2.84
N HIS A 62 13.44 -15.77 1.78
CA HIS A 62 14.45 -16.61 1.14
C HIS A 62 15.66 -16.88 2.05
N GLN A 63 16.17 -15.85 2.73
CA GLN A 63 17.36 -15.98 3.56
C GLN A 63 17.10 -16.64 4.91
N ASN A 64 16.06 -16.23 5.64
CA ASN A 64 15.81 -16.71 7.00
C ASN A 64 14.33 -16.58 7.41
N PRO A 65 13.50 -17.62 7.21
CA PRO A 65 12.08 -17.60 7.54
C PRO A 65 11.77 -17.24 9.01
N LYS A 66 12.68 -17.60 9.94
CA LYS A 66 12.56 -17.21 11.36
C LYS A 66 12.73 -15.71 11.59
N LYS A 67 13.62 -15.05 10.82
CA LYS A 67 13.83 -13.59 10.91
C LYS A 67 12.73 -12.81 10.17
N PHE A 68 12.03 -13.44 9.22
CA PHE A 68 10.91 -12.81 8.53
C PHE A 68 9.82 -12.31 9.48
N VAL A 69 9.47 -13.08 10.52
CA VAL A 69 8.43 -12.67 11.49
C VAL A 69 8.81 -11.36 12.17
N ASN A 70 10.07 -11.24 12.62
CA ASN A 70 10.56 -10.03 13.27
C ASN A 70 10.62 -8.84 12.29
N PHE A 71 11.07 -9.08 11.05
CA PHE A 71 11.04 -8.08 9.98
C PHE A 71 9.61 -7.60 9.67
N TYR A 72 8.66 -8.53 9.54
CA TYR A 72 7.25 -8.24 9.26
C TYR A 72 6.64 -7.37 10.37
N MET A 73 6.89 -7.72 11.63
CA MET A 73 6.44 -6.93 12.78
C MET A 73 7.04 -5.52 12.77
N LEU A 74 8.37 -5.41 12.65
CA LEU A 74 9.07 -4.12 12.66
C LEU A 74 8.62 -3.23 11.50
N SER A 75 8.48 -3.81 10.30
CA SER A 75 8.03 -3.08 9.13
C SER A 75 6.55 -2.67 9.23
N THR A 76 5.72 -3.48 9.90
CA THR A 76 4.32 -3.12 10.16
C THR A 76 4.21 -1.92 11.11
N VAL A 77 5.01 -1.91 12.17
CA VAL A 77 5.07 -0.76 13.08
C VAL A 77 5.66 0.46 12.37
N GLY A 78 6.76 0.27 11.64
CA GLY A 78 7.42 1.34 10.88
C GLY A 78 6.50 2.01 9.86
N ARG A 79 5.74 1.22 9.08
CA ARG A 79 4.77 1.81 8.13
C ARG A 79 3.65 2.56 8.82
N LEU A 80 3.15 2.08 9.97
CA LEU A 80 2.09 2.77 10.71
C LEU A 80 2.58 4.13 11.21
N ILE A 81 3.79 4.20 11.77
CA ILE A 81 4.42 5.46 12.19
C ILE A 81 4.59 6.39 10.98
N LEU A 82 5.10 5.86 9.86
CA LEU A 82 5.30 6.63 8.63
C LEU A 82 3.98 7.18 8.08
N PHE A 83 2.91 6.39 8.11
CA PHE A 83 1.57 6.82 7.69
C PHE A 83 0.99 7.89 8.61
N VAL A 84 1.16 7.77 9.93
CA VAL A 84 0.76 8.81 10.88
C VAL A 84 1.53 10.10 10.61
N LEU A 85 2.85 10.04 10.41
CA LEU A 85 3.67 11.21 10.07
C LEU A 85 3.18 11.89 8.79
N LEU A 86 2.85 11.13 7.75
CA LEU A 86 2.31 11.67 6.50
C LEU A 86 0.95 12.36 6.70
N LEU A 87 0.05 11.74 7.49
CA LEU A 87 -1.25 12.33 7.81
C LEU A 87 -1.09 13.65 8.57
N VAL A 88 -0.22 13.68 9.57
CA VAL A 88 0.07 14.89 10.37
C VAL A 88 0.66 15.98 9.50
N LEU A 89 1.67 15.65 8.69
CA LEU A 89 2.31 16.61 7.78
C LEU A 89 1.31 17.20 6.77
N TYR A 90 0.43 16.36 6.20
CA TYR A 90 -0.61 16.85 5.30
C TYR A 90 -1.66 17.71 6.02
N ALA A 91 -2.01 17.37 7.28
CA ALA A 91 -2.93 18.16 8.09
C ALA A 91 -2.45 19.60 8.28
N PHE A 92 -1.15 19.80 8.48
CA PHE A 92 -0.54 21.14 8.61
C PHE A 92 -0.44 21.90 7.28
N LEU A 93 -0.17 21.20 6.17
CA LEU A 93 -0.02 21.84 4.85
C LEU A 93 -1.36 22.21 4.20
N VAL A 94 -2.36 21.33 4.28
CA VAL A 94 -3.65 21.49 3.60
C VAL A 94 -4.83 21.13 4.53
N PRO A 95 -5.04 21.90 5.61
CA PRO A 95 -6.05 21.58 6.63
C PRO A 95 -7.49 21.52 6.08
N LYS A 96 -7.78 22.27 5.01
CA LYS A 96 -9.10 22.28 4.36
C LYS A 96 -9.47 20.94 3.71
N ASP A 97 -8.47 20.18 3.25
CA ASP A 97 -8.65 18.90 2.55
C ASP A 97 -8.32 17.68 3.44
N PHE A 98 -7.77 17.92 4.63
CA PHE A 98 -7.28 16.87 5.53
C PHE A 98 -8.29 15.74 5.79
N LYS A 99 -9.58 16.07 5.96
CA LYS A 99 -10.62 15.05 6.19
C LYS A 99 -10.76 14.09 5.01
N ALA A 100 -10.88 14.64 3.80
CA ALA A 100 -10.98 13.85 2.57
C ALA A 100 -9.69 13.04 2.33
N PHE A 101 -8.54 13.66 2.55
CA PHE A 101 -7.24 13.00 2.45
C PHE A 101 -7.14 11.82 3.40
N THR A 102 -7.50 11.98 4.66
CA THR A 102 -7.41 10.93 5.68
C THR A 102 -8.29 9.73 5.32
N VAL A 103 -9.53 9.98 4.88
CA VAL A 103 -10.46 8.91 4.47
C VAL A 103 -9.93 8.17 3.25
N CYS A 104 -9.51 8.89 2.20
CA CYS A 104 -8.91 8.27 1.02
C CYS A 104 -7.66 7.47 1.39
N PHE A 105 -6.75 8.06 2.17
CA PHE A 105 -5.52 7.42 2.62
C PHE A 105 -5.82 6.12 3.38
N PHE A 106 -6.82 6.14 4.27
CA PHE A 106 -7.23 4.97 5.05
C PHE A 106 -7.83 3.85 4.18
N ILE A 107 -8.68 4.20 3.20
CA ILE A 107 -9.23 3.21 2.25
C ILE A 107 -8.11 2.56 1.44
N PHE A 108 -7.20 3.37 0.90
CA PHE A 108 -6.04 2.88 0.17
C PHE A 108 -5.16 1.99 1.05
N TYR A 109 -4.90 2.40 2.29
CA TYR A 109 -4.18 1.58 3.27
C TYR A 109 -4.77 0.19 3.42
N LEU A 110 -6.09 0.08 3.63
CA LEU A 110 -6.75 -1.22 3.77
C LEU A 110 -6.58 -2.08 2.51
N ILE A 111 -6.89 -1.52 1.35
CA ILE A 111 -6.84 -2.27 0.08
C ILE A 111 -5.42 -2.79 -0.21
N TYR A 112 -4.40 -1.93 -0.07
CA TYR A 112 -3.02 -2.33 -0.31
C TYR A 112 -2.51 -3.31 0.76
N THR A 113 -2.93 -3.17 2.02
CA THR A 113 -2.57 -4.13 3.08
C THR A 113 -3.16 -5.51 2.82
N PHE A 114 -4.43 -5.59 2.40
CA PHE A 114 -5.06 -6.86 2.01
C PHE A 114 -4.34 -7.48 0.81
N PHE A 115 -4.03 -6.68 -0.21
CA PHE A 115 -3.27 -7.14 -1.37
C PHE A 115 -1.89 -7.70 -0.97
N GLU A 116 -1.16 -6.98 -0.15
CA GLU A 116 0.16 -7.35 0.35
C GLU A 116 0.12 -8.69 1.13
N LEU A 117 -0.84 -8.83 2.05
CA LEU A 117 -1.04 -10.09 2.78
C LEU A 117 -1.44 -11.26 1.87
N SER A 118 -2.33 -11.03 0.90
CA SER A 118 -2.80 -12.05 -0.04
C SER A 118 -1.67 -12.61 -0.93
N THR A 119 -0.63 -11.82 -1.15
CA THR A 119 0.52 -12.19 -1.98
C THR A 119 1.66 -12.81 -1.16
N LEU A 120 1.86 -12.34 0.08
CA LEU A 120 2.91 -12.85 0.98
C LEU A 120 2.58 -14.17 1.66
N LEU A 121 1.34 -14.38 2.12
CA LEU A 121 0.94 -15.59 2.83
C LEU A 121 1.18 -16.88 2.00
N PRO A 122 0.86 -16.93 0.69
CA PRO A 122 1.19 -18.09 -0.14
C PRO A 122 2.70 -18.36 -0.26
N GLN A 123 3.52 -17.31 -0.31
CA GLN A 123 4.98 -17.44 -0.42
C GLN A 123 5.59 -17.99 0.87
N LEU A 124 5.09 -17.57 2.04
CA LEU A 124 5.46 -18.12 3.34
C LEU A 124 5.10 -19.60 3.45
N ARG A 125 3.90 -19.99 3.01
CA ARG A 125 3.41 -21.37 3.08
C ARG A 125 4.17 -22.31 2.15
N LYS A 126 4.55 -21.85 0.94
CA LYS A 126 5.38 -22.64 0.00
C LYS A 126 6.77 -23.00 0.56
N LYS A 127 7.26 -22.26 1.55
CA LYS A 127 8.60 -22.41 2.13
C LYS A 127 8.60 -22.95 3.56
N LYS A 128 7.45 -23.45 4.04
CA LYS A 128 7.38 -24.19 5.31
C LYS A 128 8.27 -25.44 5.16
N PRO A 129 9.23 -25.69 6.07
CA PRO A 129 10.07 -26.88 6.03
C PRO A 129 9.23 -28.16 6.14
#